data_AF-A0A661PTK5-F1
#
_entry.id   AF-A0A661PTK5-F1
#
_cell.length_a   1.000
_cell.length_b   1.000
_cell.length_c   1.000
_cell.angle_alpha   90.00
_cell.angle_beta   90.00
_cell.angle_gamma   90.00
#
_symmetry.space_group_name_H-M   'P 1'
#
loop_
_entity.id
_entity.type
_entity.pdbx_description
1 polymer ?
#
loop_
_entity_poly.entity_id
_entity_poly.type
_entity_poly.pdbx_seq_one_letter_code
_entity_poly.pdbx_strand_id
1 'polypeptide(L)'
;MKLSPSLAKKLLRLMQGESFPHSQLKYTEIERMVEEGVLSLRSSGTRTTVYCRDITMTQRYLVNQFGIADLGQFIDALGENNLQRSDVIR
;
A
#
# COMPACT_ATOMS: atom_id res chain seq x y z
N MET A 1 -11.07 7.74 5.46
CA MET A 1 -10.27 6.63 6.01
C MET A 1 -8.79 7.01 5.90
N LYS A 2 -7.91 6.53 6.79
CA LYS A 2 -6.47 6.80 6.71
C LYS A 2 -5.73 5.53 6.29
N LEU A 3 -4.76 5.66 5.39
CA LEU A 3 -3.89 4.56 4.97
C LEU A 3 -2.98 4.16 6.15
N SER A 4 -3.01 2.90 6.56
CA SER A 4 -2.14 2.45 7.66
C SER A 4 -0.66 2.42 7.24
N PRO A 5 0.30 2.62 8.16
CA PRO A 5 1.73 2.61 7.83
C PRO A 5 2.18 1.28 7.21
N SER A 6 1.68 0.15 7.73
CA SER A 6 1.99 -1.18 7.22
C SER A 6 1.48 -1.40 5.80
N LEU A 7 0.28 -0.90 5.50
CA LEU A 7 -0.29 -0.96 4.16
C LEU A 7 0.47 -0.04 3.18
N ALA A 8 0.80 1.18 3.60
CA ALA A 8 1.57 2.13 2.79
C ALA A 8 2.92 1.54 2.35
N LYS A 9 3.67 0.92 3.28
CA LYS A 9 4.93 0.25 2.97
C LYS A 9 4.77 -0.91 1.97
N LYS A 10 3.73 -1.71 2.12
CA LYS A 10 3.45 -2.83 1.19
C LYS A 10 3.06 -2.30 -0.20
N LEU A 11 2.27 -1.23 -0.28
CA LEU A 11 1.92 -0.57 -1.53
C LEU A 11 3.14 0.00 -2.25
N LEU A 12 4.07 0.63 -1.51
CA LEU A 12 5.31 1.12 -2.10
C LEU A 12 6.11 -0.02 -2.73
N ARG A 13 6.24 -1.15 -2.04
CA ARG A 13 6.93 -2.35 -2.57
C ARG A 13 6.22 -2.93 -3.79
N LEU A 14 4.89 -3.00 -3.77
CA LEU A 14 4.10 -3.40 -4.95
C LEU A 14 4.38 -2.49 -6.15
N MET A 15 4.39 -1.18 -5.94
CA MET A 15 4.68 -0.18 -6.98
C MET A 15 6.13 -0.25 -7.49
N GLN A 16 7.06 -0.76 -6.68
CA GLN A 16 8.45 -1.05 -7.10
C GLN A 16 8.58 -2.36 -7.88
N GLY A 17 7.48 -3.06 -8.14
CA GLY A 17 7.44 -4.30 -8.92
C GLY A 17 7.48 -5.58 -8.08
N GLU A 18 7.49 -5.48 -6.75
CA GLU A 18 7.31 -6.65 -5.91
C GLU A 18 5.87 -7.21 -6.03
N SER A 19 5.72 -8.46 -5.61
CA SER A 19 4.41 -9.11 -5.48
C SER A 19 4.31 -9.79 -4.13
N PHE A 20 3.10 -9.85 -3.59
CA PHE A 20 2.82 -10.51 -2.32
C PHE A 20 1.74 -11.56 -2.48
N PRO A 21 1.80 -12.68 -1.74
CA PRO A 21 0.66 -13.57 -1.61
C PRO A 21 -0.58 -12.79 -1.16
N HIS A 22 -1.72 -13.04 -1.81
CA HIS A 22 -3.00 -12.42 -1.45
C HIS A 22 -3.35 -12.64 0.03
N SER A 23 -3.01 -13.81 0.57
CA SER A 23 -3.17 -14.14 1.99
C SER A 23 -2.39 -13.24 2.96
N GLN A 24 -1.33 -12.54 2.50
CA GLN A 24 -0.53 -11.59 3.28
C GLN A 24 -1.01 -10.13 3.14
N LEU A 25 -1.98 -9.90 2.26
CA LEU A 25 -2.58 -8.59 1.95
C LEU A 25 -4.08 -8.56 2.28
N LYS A 26 -4.46 -9.11 3.44
CA LYS A 26 -5.82 -9.07 3.98
C LYS A 26 -6.17 -7.69 4.54
N TYR A 27 -6.12 -6.68 3.68
CA TYR A 27 -6.58 -5.32 3.97
C TYR A 27 -7.76 -5.03 3.07
N THR A 28 -8.83 -4.49 3.63
CA THR A 28 -10.04 -4.11 2.90
C THR A 28 -9.76 -3.15 1.75
N GLU A 29 -8.74 -2.29 1.90
CA GLU A 29 -8.30 -1.37 0.87
C GLU A 29 -7.63 -2.10 -0.31
N ILE A 30 -6.89 -3.19 -0.06
CA ILE A 30 -6.30 -3.98 -1.14
C ILE A 30 -7.39 -4.69 -1.94
N GLU A 31 -8.39 -5.25 -1.26
CA GLU A 31 -9.55 -5.87 -1.92
C GLU A 31 -10.26 -4.86 -2.82
N ARG A 32 -10.56 -3.66 -2.30
CA ARG A 32 -11.14 -2.57 -3.10
C ARG A 32 -10.25 -2.16 -4.28
N MET A 33 -8.94 -2.02 -4.07
CA MET A 33 -8.01 -1.68 -5.16
C MET A 33 -7.95 -2.76 -6.24
N VAL A 34 -8.13 -4.04 -5.89
CA VAL A 34 -8.25 -5.13 -6.87
C VAL A 34 -9.58 -5.06 -7.61
N GLU A 35 -10.69 -4.82 -6.90
CA GLU A 35 -12.03 -4.68 -7.48
C GLU A 35 -12.12 -3.50 -8.46
N GLU A 36 -11.48 -2.38 -8.13
CA GLU A 36 -11.40 -1.19 -8.97
C GLU A 36 -10.32 -1.29 -10.07
N GLY A 37 -9.61 -2.41 -10.15
CA GLY A 37 -8.59 -2.67 -11.18
C GLY A 37 -7.27 -1.92 -10.99
N VAL A 38 -7.08 -1.24 -9.86
CA VAL A 38 -5.84 -0.54 -9.49
C VAL A 38 -4.69 -1.53 -9.26
N LEU A 39 -4.99 -2.63 -8.56
CA LEU A 39 -4.08 -3.76 -8.35
C LEU A 39 -4.58 -4.97 -9.12
N SER A 40 -3.64 -5.85 -9.48
CA SER A 40 -3.95 -7.06 -10.23
C SER A 40 -3.64 -8.31 -9.42
N LEU A 41 -4.47 -9.34 -9.64
CA LEU A 41 -4.21 -10.68 -9.14
C LEU A 41 -3.57 -11.54 -10.23
N ARG A 42 -2.66 -12.41 -9.82
CA ARG A 42 -2.11 -13.50 -10.64
C ARG A 42 -2.26 -14.79 -9.86
N SER A 43 -2.93 -15.76 -10.46
CA SER A 43 -3.08 -17.10 -9.89
C SER A 43 -2.09 -18.05 -10.55
N SER A 44 -1.41 -18.86 -9.75
CA SER A 44 -0.53 -19.94 -10.19
C SER A 44 -0.84 -21.18 -9.35
N GLY A 45 -1.65 -22.08 -9.89
CA GLY A 45 -2.20 -23.21 -9.14
C GLY A 45 -3.08 -22.71 -7.98
N THR A 46 -2.76 -23.16 -6.75
CA THR A 46 -3.47 -22.77 -5.53
C THR A 46 -3.03 -21.43 -4.94
N ARG A 47 -1.97 -20.82 -5.47
CA ARG A 47 -1.40 -19.57 -4.96
C ARG A 47 -1.89 -18.38 -5.77
N THR A 48 -2.44 -17.39 -5.09
CA THR A 48 -2.80 -16.09 -5.66
C THR A 48 -1.85 -15.03 -5.12
N THR A 49 -1.28 -14.23 -6.01
CA THR A 49 -0.40 -13.10 -5.69
C THR A 49 -1.00 -11.79 -6.19
N VAL A 50 -0.84 -10.73 -5.41
CA VAL A 50 -1.17 -9.35 -5.79
C VAL A 50 0.09 -8.68 -6.32
N TYR A 51 -0.05 -7.92 -7.40
CA TYR A 51 1.02 -7.12 -7.97
C TYR A 51 0.46 -5.79 -8.51
N CYS A 52 1.31 -4.78 -8.58
CA CYS A 52 1.00 -3.54 -9.30
C CYS A 52 1.28 -3.76 -10.78
N ARG A 53 0.26 -3.60 -11.63
CA ARG A 53 0.42 -3.65 -13.09
C ARG A 53 0.77 -2.29 -13.67
N ASP A 54 0.11 -1.25 -13.17
CA ASP A 54 0.25 0.12 -13.62
C ASP A 54 0.51 1.04 -12.43
N ILE A 55 1.75 1.51 -12.35
CA ILE A 55 2.22 2.40 -11.28
C ILE A 55 1.49 3.75 -11.38
N THR A 56 1.27 4.27 -12.59
CA THR A 56 0.61 5.55 -12.81
C THR A 56 -0.86 5.49 -12.36
N MET A 57 -1.57 4.41 -12.67
CA MET A 57 -2.93 4.20 -12.16
C MET A 57 -2.95 4.14 -10.63
N THR A 58 -2.00 3.40 -10.04
CA THR A 58 -1.89 3.29 -8.58
C THR A 58 -1.60 4.64 -7.92
N GLN A 59 -0.69 5.44 -8.48
CA GLN A 59 -0.41 6.80 -8.01
C GLN A 59 -1.65 7.70 -8.09
N ARG A 60 -2.37 7.68 -9.20
CA ARG A 60 -3.60 8.47 -9.37
C ARG A 60 -4.66 8.07 -8.34
N TYR A 61 -4.82 6.78 -8.07
CA TYR A 61 -5.72 6.31 -7.04
C TYR A 61 -5.31 6.81 -5.64
N LEU A 62 -4.02 6.77 -5.31
CA LEU A 62 -3.52 7.29 -4.03
C LEU A 62 -3.77 8.80 -3.87
N VAL A 63 -3.56 9.58 -4.92
CA VAL A 63 -3.88 11.01 -4.93
C VAL A 63 -5.38 11.23 -4.75
N ASN A 64 -6.21 10.57 -5.55
CA ASN A 64 -7.64 10.84 -5.58
C ASN A 64 -8.36 10.36 -4.31
N GLN A 65 -8.00 9.17 -3.81
CA GLN A 65 -8.72 8.52 -2.72
C GLN A 65 -8.14 8.85 -1.33
N PHE A 66 -6.83 9.11 -1.25
CA PHE A 66 -6.14 9.36 0.03
C PHE A 66 -5.49 10.74 0.11
N GLY A 67 -5.45 11.51 -0.97
CA GLY A 67 -4.72 12.78 -1.02
C GLY A 67 -3.19 12.60 -0.98
N ILE A 68 -2.68 11.41 -1.33
CA ILE A 68 -1.26 11.07 -1.24
C ILE A 68 -0.60 11.22 -2.61
N ALA A 69 0.13 12.32 -2.81
CA ALA A 69 0.90 12.57 -4.04
C ALA A 69 2.23 11.81 -4.08
N ASP A 70 2.87 11.65 -2.92
CA ASP A 70 4.12 10.92 -2.77
C ASP A 70 3.99 9.94 -1.61
N LEU A 71 3.95 8.65 -1.94
CA LEU A 71 3.79 7.58 -0.96
C LEU A 71 5.03 7.41 -0.08
N GLY A 72 6.23 7.72 -0.60
CA GLY A 72 7.48 7.67 0.15
C GLY A 72 7.49 8.74 1.24
N GLN A 73 7.26 9.99 0.87
CA GLN A 73 7.16 11.10 1.83
C GLN A 73 6.05 10.88 2.86
N PHE A 74 4.92 10.30 2.46
CA PHE A 74 3.84 9.94 3.38
C PHE A 74 4.30 8.90 4.43
N ILE A 75 5.07 7.89 4.02
CA ILE A 75 5.61 6.88 4.94
C ILE A 75 6.63 7.51 5.90
N ASP A 76 7.49 8.39 5.40
CA ASP A 76 8.51 9.07 6.22
C ASP A 76 7.85 9.96 7.28
N ALA A 77 6.85 10.76 6.90
CA ALA A 77 6.07 11.58 7.81
C ALA A 77 5.31 10.75 8.88
N LEU A 78 4.86 9.54 8.54
CA LEU A 78 4.28 8.60 9.50
C LEU A 78 5.33 8.02 10.46
N GLY A 79 6.56 7.81 9.99
CA GLY A 79 7.69 7.35 10.81
C GLY A 79 8.10 8.38 11.86
N GLU A 80 8.23 9.65 11.47
CA GLU A 80 8.56 10.76 12.37
C GLU A 80 7.49 10.99 13.43
N ASN A 81 6.20 10.89 13.06
CA ASN A 81 5.09 10.99 14.02
C ASN A 81 5.06 9.85 15.05
N ASN A 82 5.51 8.66 14.68
CA ASN A 82 5.61 7.54 15.61
C ASN A 82 6.83 7.68 16.52
N LEU A 83 7.97 8.13 15.99
CA LEU A 83 9.18 8.43 16.77
C LEU A 83 8.92 9.50 17.84
N GLN A 84 8.24 10.59 17.48
CA GLN A 84 7.87 11.65 18.44
C GLN A 84 6.98 11.18 19.60
N ARG A 85 6.21 10.10 19.44
CA ARG A 85 5.37 9.54 20.53
C ARG A 85 6.15 8.60 21.44
N SER A 86 7.21 7.99 20.95
CA SER A 86 8.09 7.09 21.72
C SER A 86 9.22 7.81 22.46
N ASP A 87 9.50 9.07 22.16
CA ASP A 87 10.59 9.85 22.82
C ASP A 87 10.15 10.58 24.11
N VAL A 88 8.95 10.32 24.63
CA VAL A 88 8.47 10.86 25.92
C VAL A 88 8.38 9.74 26.97
N ILE A 89 9.46 8.98 27.15
CA ILE A 89 9.71 8.22 28.38
C ILE A 89 11.21 8.32 28.68
N ARG A 90 11.57 9.25 29.58
CA ARG A 90 12.86 9.30 30.26
C ARG A 90 12.62 9.46 31.75
#